data_AF-A0A2V9QPB3-F1
#
_entry.id   AF-A0A2V9QPB3-F1
#
_cell.length_a   1.000
_cell.length_b   1.000
_cell.length_c   1.000
_cell.angle_alpha   90.00
_cell.angle_beta   90.00
_cell.angle_gamma   90.00
#
_symmetry.space_group_name_H-M   'P 1'
#
loop_
_entity.id
_entity.type
_entity.pdbx_description
1 polymer ?
#
loop_
_entity_poly.entity_id
_entity_poly.type
_entity_poly.pdbx_seq_one_letter_code
_entity_poly.pdbx_strand_id
1 'polypeptide(L)'
;MTRVLGTIFVVLMAACIGWTQQASSDNPAAAKEDIEKLFTTLHLREMMQNLMTTSMQQSKQIARDTIKKKQPELTEEQLKRMDALMDNFVKTLDLSGILDDVIPVYQRHLTKQDVSAMLAFYDSPTGRKILREQPA
;
A
#
# COMPACT_ATOMS: atom_id res chain seq x y z
N MET A 1 30.92 -28.27 57.04
CA MET A 1 31.03 -28.29 55.56
C MET A 1 29.68 -28.17 54.84
N THR A 2 28.60 -27.75 55.51
CA THR A 2 27.24 -27.66 54.92
C THR A 2 26.74 -26.23 54.71
N ARG A 3 27.52 -25.20 55.10
CA ARG A 3 27.13 -23.78 54.99
C ARG A 3 27.77 -23.03 53.82
N VAL A 4 28.74 -23.63 53.13
CA VAL A 4 29.42 -23.03 51.97
C VAL A 4 28.78 -23.50 50.65
N LEU A 5 27.99 -24.58 50.69
CA LEU A 5 27.35 -25.15 49.49
C LEU A 5 26.05 -24.42 49.09
N GLY A 6 25.38 -23.75 50.04
CA GLY A 6 24.15 -22.99 49.78
C GLY A 6 24.37 -21.61 49.16
N THR A 7 25.54 -21.01 49.34
CA THR A 7 25.87 -19.69 48.79
C THR A 7 26.31 -19.73 47.34
N ILE A 8 26.79 -20.87 46.84
CA ILE A 8 27.20 -21.03 45.43
C ILE A 8 25.99 -21.20 44.50
N PHE A 9 24.88 -21.75 45.00
CA PHE A 9 23.66 -21.94 44.19
C PHE A 9 22.87 -20.65 43.94
N VAL A 10 22.94 -19.68 44.85
CA VAL A 10 22.22 -18.39 44.73
C VAL A 10 22.91 -17.43 43.75
N VAL A 11 24.22 -17.54 43.56
CA VAL A 11 24.97 -16.68 42.62
C VAL A 11 24.78 -17.11 41.17
N LEU A 12 24.41 -18.37 40.91
CA LEU A 12 24.22 -18.89 39.55
C LEU A 12 22.85 -18.54 38.93
N MET A 13 21.85 -18.11 39.72
CA MET A 13 20.57 -17.61 39.20
C MET A 13 20.56 -16.10 38.93
N ALA A 14 21.53 -15.34 39.45
CA ALA A 14 21.63 -13.90 39.21
C ALA A 14 22.27 -13.54 37.85
N ALA A 15 22.84 -14.53 37.13
CA ALA A 15 23.49 -14.32 35.84
C ALA A 15 22.53 -14.31 34.63
N CYS A 16 21.24 -14.65 34.82
CA CYS A 16 20.25 -14.66 33.73
C CYS A 16 19.34 -13.42 33.70
N ILE A 17 19.52 -12.45 34.61
CA ILE A 17 18.70 -11.23 34.67
C ILE A 17 19.27 -10.10 33.79
N GLY A 18 20.48 -10.28 33.23
CA GLY A 18 21.14 -9.24 32.42
C GLY A 18 20.64 -9.12 30.98
N TRP A 19 19.78 -10.01 30.49
CA TRP A 19 19.32 -10.04 29.09
C TRP A 19 17.80 -10.06 29.01
N THR A 20 17.13 -9.23 29.81
CA THR A 20 15.74 -8.88 29.55
C THR A 20 15.63 -7.36 29.45
N GLN A 21 15.22 -6.91 28.27
CA GLN A 21 14.97 -5.53 27.82
C GLN A 21 16.20 -4.66 27.46
N GLN A 22 16.45 -4.55 26.17
CA GLN A 22 16.01 -3.37 25.43
C GLN A 22 15.96 -3.76 23.94
N ALA A 23 14.78 -4.06 23.41
CA ALA A 23 14.60 -3.95 21.96
C ALA A 23 14.70 -2.45 21.67
N SER A 24 15.91 -1.97 21.40
CA SER A 24 16.13 -0.60 20.94
C SER A 24 15.23 -0.43 19.72
N SER A 25 14.28 0.47 19.81
CA SER A 25 13.58 1.05 18.67
C SER A 25 14.56 1.93 17.88
N ASP A 26 15.67 1.32 17.43
CA ASP A 26 16.70 1.94 16.59
C ASP A 26 16.28 1.99 15.13
N ASN A 27 15.05 1.55 14.85
CA ASN A 27 14.47 1.52 13.53
C ASN A 27 13.29 2.51 13.48
N PRO A 28 13.54 3.77 13.09
CA PRO A 28 12.51 4.80 13.06
C PRO A 28 11.43 4.47 12.03
N ALA A 29 10.28 5.16 12.13
CA ALA A 29 9.28 5.17 11.07
C ALA A 29 9.92 5.54 9.72
N ALA A 30 9.38 4.99 8.63
CA ALA A 30 9.87 5.32 7.29
C ALA A 30 9.65 6.81 6.97
N ALA A 31 10.63 7.41 6.28
CA ALA A 31 10.50 8.78 5.78
C ALA A 31 9.41 8.86 4.70
N LYS A 32 8.80 10.04 4.54
CA LYS A 32 7.76 10.27 3.52
C LYS A 32 8.30 9.92 2.13
N GLU A 33 9.51 10.38 1.84
CA GLU A 33 10.19 10.23 0.56
C GLU A 33 10.47 8.75 0.24
N ASP A 34 10.79 7.94 1.26
CA ASP A 34 11.01 6.50 1.09
C ASP A 34 9.70 5.77 0.74
N ILE A 35 8.57 6.20 1.31
CA ILE A 35 7.24 5.64 1.02
C ILE A 35 6.76 6.08 -0.38
N GLU A 36 6.97 7.34 -0.76
CA GLU A 36 6.68 7.82 -2.12
C GLU A 36 7.48 7.04 -3.17
N LYS A 37 8.76 6.77 -2.88
CA LYS A 37 9.59 5.91 -3.71
C LYS A 37 9.02 4.51 -3.79
N LEU A 38 8.60 3.93 -2.66
CA LEU A 38 7.96 2.60 -2.64
C LEU A 38 6.69 2.58 -3.51
N PHE A 39 5.83 3.59 -3.41
CA PHE A 39 4.62 3.69 -4.23
C PHE A 39 4.94 3.74 -5.73
N THR A 40 6.02 4.44 -6.09
CA THR A 40 6.51 4.52 -7.47
C THR A 40 7.05 3.15 -7.94
N THR A 41 7.87 2.48 -7.13
CA THR A 41 8.41 1.15 -7.42
C THR A 41 7.31 0.10 -7.60
N LEU A 42 6.22 0.22 -6.83
CA LEU A 42 5.07 -0.67 -6.89
C LEU A 42 4.02 -0.29 -7.95
N HIS A 43 4.21 0.81 -8.69
CA HIS A 43 3.26 1.32 -9.69
C HIS A 43 1.83 1.53 -9.14
N LEU A 44 1.71 1.99 -7.88
CA LEU A 44 0.40 2.12 -7.23
C LEU A 44 -0.50 3.15 -7.91
N ARG A 45 0.09 4.22 -8.46
CA ARG A 45 -0.65 5.26 -9.19
C ARG A 45 -1.30 4.69 -10.44
N GLU A 46 -0.52 3.97 -11.25
CA GLU A 46 -0.98 3.33 -12.48
C GLU A 46 -2.04 2.28 -12.17
N MET A 47 -1.83 1.48 -11.13
CA MET A 47 -2.81 0.49 -10.68
C MET A 47 -4.14 1.15 -10.29
N MET A 48 -4.12 2.21 -9.48
CA MET A 48 -5.34 2.95 -9.12
C MET A 48 -6.02 3.57 -10.34
N GLN A 49 -5.24 4.17 -11.27
CA GLN A 49 -5.78 4.75 -12.49
C GLN A 49 -6.46 3.70 -13.37
N ASN A 50 -5.86 2.51 -13.50
CA ASN A 50 -6.41 1.40 -14.26
C ASN A 50 -7.70 0.85 -13.63
N LEU A 51 -7.71 0.70 -12.30
CA LEU A 51 -8.90 0.28 -11.56
C LEU A 51 -10.05 1.27 -11.74
N MET A 52 -9.79 2.58 -11.58
CA MET A 52 -10.81 3.61 -11.79
C MET A 52 -11.32 3.64 -13.23
N THR A 53 -10.41 3.57 -14.21
CA THR A 53 -10.79 3.56 -15.63
C THR A 53 -11.66 2.36 -15.98
N THR A 54 -11.28 1.18 -15.50
CA THR A 54 -12.04 -0.06 -15.74
C THR A 54 -13.40 -0.03 -15.06
N SER A 55 -13.46 0.40 -13.80
CA SER A 55 -14.71 0.55 -13.05
C SER A 55 -15.64 1.58 -13.71
N MET A 56 -15.09 2.69 -14.21
CA MET A 56 -15.86 3.70 -14.93
C MET A 56 -16.40 3.15 -16.25
N GLN A 57 -15.58 2.43 -17.01
CA GLN A 57 -16.01 1.81 -18.26
C GLN A 57 -17.15 0.80 -18.05
N GLN A 58 -17.05 -0.01 -16.99
CA GLN A 58 -18.13 -0.93 -16.60
C GLN A 58 -19.39 -0.15 -16.19
N SER A 59 -19.24 0.93 -15.42
CA SER A 59 -20.35 1.77 -14.97
C SER A 59 -21.07 2.42 -16.15
N LYS A 60 -20.33 2.92 -17.15
CA LYS A 60 -20.87 3.46 -18.40
C LYS A 60 -21.68 2.42 -19.17
N GLN A 61 -21.17 1.19 -19.27
CA GLN A 61 -21.88 0.12 -19.97
C GLN A 61 -23.22 -0.19 -19.29
N ILE A 62 -23.21 -0.36 -17.96
CA ILE A 62 -24.43 -0.61 -17.18
C ILE A 62 -25.42 0.57 -17.31
N ALA A 63 -24.92 1.80 -17.26
CA ALA A 63 -25.72 3.00 -17.42
C ALA A 63 -26.37 3.03 -18.81
N ARG A 64 -25.62 2.78 -19.89
CA ARG A 64 -26.13 2.72 -21.26
C ARG A 64 -27.22 1.66 -21.41
N ASP A 65 -26.98 0.45 -20.92
CA ASP A 65 -27.94 -0.64 -21.01
C ASP A 65 -29.23 -0.33 -20.24
N THR A 66 -29.11 0.32 -19.09
CA THR A 66 -30.26 0.74 -18.27
C THR A 66 -31.03 1.88 -18.93
N ILE A 67 -30.31 2.88 -19.47
CA ILE A 67 -30.89 4.05 -20.14
C ILE A 67 -31.62 3.62 -21.41
N LYS A 68 -31.02 2.80 -22.28
CA LYS A 68 -31.67 2.29 -23.49
C LYS A 68 -32.96 1.53 -23.22
N LYS A 69 -33.06 0.84 -22.07
CA LYS A 69 -34.28 0.14 -21.64
C LYS A 69 -35.37 1.09 -21.15
N LYS A 70 -35.00 2.19 -20.48
CA LYS A 70 -35.95 3.12 -19.83
C LYS A 70 -36.31 4.33 -20.68
N GLN A 71 -35.42 4.74 -21.57
CA GLN A 71 -35.49 5.92 -22.43
C GLN A 71 -34.93 5.57 -23.82
N PRO A 72 -35.66 4.75 -24.60
CA PRO A 72 -35.23 4.34 -25.93
C PRO A 72 -35.11 5.50 -26.93
N GLU A 73 -35.71 6.66 -26.63
CA GLU A 73 -35.68 7.88 -27.43
C GLU A 73 -34.34 8.65 -27.36
N LEU A 74 -33.45 8.32 -26.42
CA LEU A 74 -32.16 8.98 -26.31
C LEU A 74 -31.27 8.65 -27.50
N THR A 75 -30.70 9.69 -28.11
CA THR A 75 -29.80 9.53 -29.25
C THR A 75 -28.42 9.05 -28.80
N GLU A 76 -27.71 8.36 -29.68
CA GLU A 76 -26.31 7.97 -29.44
C GLU A 76 -25.39 9.17 -29.17
N GLU A 77 -25.73 10.35 -29.70
CA GLU A 77 -24.99 11.59 -29.42
C GLU A 77 -25.16 12.05 -27.96
N GLN A 78 -26.39 11.99 -27.43
CA GLN A 78 -26.66 12.30 -26.03
C GLN A 78 -25.95 11.32 -25.09
N LEU A 79 -25.98 10.03 -25.42
CA LEU A 79 -25.25 9.00 -24.69
C LEU A 79 -23.73 9.25 -24.71
N LYS A 80 -23.14 9.60 -25.86
CA LYS A 80 -21.72 9.97 -25.96
C LYS A 80 -21.38 11.22 -25.14
N ARG A 81 -22.28 12.20 -25.08
CA ARG A 81 -22.10 13.40 -24.25
C ARG A 81 -22.06 13.04 -22.77
N MET A 82 -22.91 12.13 -22.31
CA MET A 82 -22.88 11.61 -20.94
C MET A 82 -21.56 10.90 -20.62
N ASP A 83 -21.08 10.06 -21.54
CA ASP A 83 -19.79 9.38 -21.37
C ASP A 83 -18.63 10.36 -21.25
N ALA A 84 -18.63 11.41 -22.06
CA ALA A 84 -17.58 12.44 -22.02
C ALA A 84 -17.59 13.22 -20.70
N LEU A 85 -18.78 13.49 -20.13
CA LEU A 85 -18.90 14.10 -18.81
C LEU A 85 -18.28 13.21 -17.72
N MET A 86 -18.55 11.90 -17.78
CA MET A 86 -17.94 10.93 -16.86
C MET A 86 -16.42 10.82 -17.04
N ASP A 87 -15.90 10.83 -18.27
CA ASP A 87 -14.45 10.81 -18.52
C ASP A 87 -13.76 12.06 -17.97
N ASN A 88 -14.38 13.22 -18.16
CA ASN A 88 -13.84 14.47 -17.62
C ASN A 88 -13.83 14.46 -16.10
N PHE A 89 -14.87 13.90 -15.46
CA PHE A 89 -14.89 13.74 -14.01
C PHE A 89 -13.71 12.89 -13.51
N VAL A 90 -13.43 11.73 -14.11
CA VAL A 90 -12.28 10.90 -13.71
C VAL A 90 -10.96 11.65 -13.86
N LYS A 91 -10.79 12.43 -14.93
CA LYS A 91 -9.57 13.24 -15.14
C LYS A 91 -9.37 14.33 -14.10
N THR A 92 -10.44 14.77 -13.42
CA THR A 92 -10.34 15.77 -12.34
C THR A 92 -9.97 15.18 -10.98
N LEU A 93 -9.93 13.85 -10.84
CA LEU A 93 -9.53 13.20 -9.60
C LEU A 93 -8.03 13.33 -9.40
N ASP A 94 -7.63 13.92 -8.28
CA ASP A 94 -6.22 13.99 -7.89
C ASP A 94 -5.78 12.69 -7.20
N LEU A 95 -5.31 11.74 -8.00
CA LEU A 95 -4.75 10.49 -7.50
C LEU A 95 -3.47 10.70 -6.67
N SER A 96 -2.76 11.82 -6.87
CA SER A 96 -1.57 12.14 -6.08
C SER A 96 -1.94 12.48 -4.65
N GLY A 97 -2.93 13.36 -4.47
CA GLY A 97 -3.43 13.73 -3.15
C GLY A 97 -3.92 12.52 -2.37
N ILE A 98 -4.60 11.57 -3.03
CA ILE A 98 -5.02 10.31 -2.38
C ILE A 98 -3.82 9.49 -1.88
N LEU A 99 -2.76 9.37 -2.68
CA LEU A 99 -1.54 8.66 -2.24
C LEU A 99 -0.86 9.39 -1.09
N ASP A 100 -0.79 10.72 -1.13
CA ASP A 100 -0.20 11.53 -0.06
C ASP A 100 -0.95 11.35 1.26
N ASP A 101 -2.28 11.31 1.20
CA ASP A 101 -3.15 11.14 2.38
C ASP A 101 -2.99 9.78 3.07
N VAL A 102 -2.56 8.74 2.33
CA VAL A 102 -2.34 7.40 2.93
C VAL A 102 -0.92 7.20 3.47
N ILE A 103 0.05 8.08 3.13
CA ILE A 103 1.43 7.97 3.64
C ILE A 103 1.49 7.86 5.17
N PRO A 104 0.75 8.67 5.96
CA PRO A 104 0.77 8.55 7.42
C PRO A 104 0.34 7.17 7.94
N VAL A 105 -0.49 6.44 7.19
CA VAL A 105 -0.87 5.05 7.52
C VAL A 105 0.35 4.14 7.36
N TYR A 106 1.09 4.26 6.25
CA TYR A 106 2.32 3.51 6.04
C TYR A 106 3.39 3.88 7.07
N GLN A 107 3.58 5.16 7.40
CA GLN A 107 4.53 5.58 8.45
C GLN A 107 4.21 5.03 9.84
N ARG A 108 2.92 4.80 10.13
CA ARG A 108 2.50 4.19 11.41
C ARG A 108 2.84 2.71 11.50
N HIS A 109 2.92 2.01 10.36
CA HIS A 109 3.04 0.55 10.32
C HIS A 109 4.38 0.06 9.79
N LEU A 110 5.12 0.89 9.06
CA LEU A 110 6.39 0.54 8.45
C LEU A 110 7.53 1.35 9.03
N THR A 111 8.60 0.63 9.34
CA THR A 111 9.88 1.22 9.70
C THR A 111 10.71 1.54 8.46
N LYS A 112 11.76 2.34 8.64
CA LYS A 112 12.74 2.64 7.59
C LYS A 112 13.36 1.36 7.02
N GLN A 113 13.70 0.39 7.87
CA GLN A 113 14.25 -0.89 7.43
C GLN A 113 13.25 -1.68 6.56
N ASP A 114 11.96 -1.69 6.93
CA ASP A 114 10.93 -2.41 6.17
C ASP A 114 10.83 -1.84 4.75
N VAL A 115 10.70 -0.52 4.63
CA VAL A 115 10.60 0.14 3.32
C VAL A 115 11.88 -0.05 2.51
N SER A 116 13.05 0.05 3.14
CA SER A 116 14.33 -0.19 2.47
C SER A 116 14.46 -1.62 1.94
N ALA A 117 14.03 -2.62 2.72
CA ALA A 117 14.05 -4.02 2.33
C ALA A 117 13.05 -4.30 1.19
N MET A 118 11.85 -3.71 1.25
CA MET A 118 10.87 -3.81 0.18
C MET A 118 11.41 -3.21 -1.12
N LEU A 119 11.97 -2.00 -1.06
CA LEU A 119 12.59 -1.35 -2.22
C LEU A 119 13.69 -2.23 -2.81
N ALA A 120 14.62 -2.72 -1.99
CA ALA A 120 15.70 -3.60 -2.46
C ALA A 120 15.18 -4.88 -3.13
N PHE A 121 14.11 -5.48 -2.58
CA PHE A 121 13.48 -6.65 -3.16
C PHE A 121 12.82 -6.34 -4.51
N TYR A 122 11.96 -5.32 -4.56
CA TYR A 122 11.21 -4.98 -5.77
C TYR A 122 12.09 -4.38 -6.87
N ASP A 123 13.24 -3.80 -6.52
CA ASP A 123 14.29 -3.39 -7.46
C ASP A 123 15.15 -4.57 -7.97
N SER A 124 14.98 -5.79 -7.46
CA SER A 124 15.67 -6.98 -7.99
C SER A 124 15.00 -7.52 -9.26
N PRO A 125 15.72 -8.26 -10.13
CA PRO A 125 15.12 -8.93 -11.30
C PRO A 125 13.93 -9.83 -10.94
N THR A 126 14.04 -10.56 -9.82
CA THR A 126 12.99 -11.45 -9.32
C THR A 126 11.79 -10.67 -8.81
N GLY A 127 12.02 -9.61 -8.00
CA GLY A 127 10.95 -8.76 -7.48
C GLY A 127 10.17 -8.05 -8.60
N ARG A 128 10.87 -7.50 -9.61
CA ARG A 128 10.22 -6.95 -10.81
C ARG A 128 9.43 -7.98 -11.59
N LYS A 129 9.93 -9.23 -11.70
CA LYS A 129 9.18 -10.31 -12.34
C LYS A 129 7.90 -10.59 -11.57
N ILE A 130 7.97 -10.66 -10.23
CA ILE A 130 6.77 -10.86 -9.40
C ILE A 130 5.77 -9.74 -9.62
N LEU A 131 6.18 -8.47 -9.59
CA LEU A 131 5.28 -7.33 -9.83
C LEU A 131 4.57 -7.40 -11.18
N ARG A 132 5.26 -7.82 -12.24
CA ARG A 132 4.64 -7.93 -13.58
C ARG A 132 3.69 -9.12 -13.73
N GLU A 133 3.95 -10.20 -13.03
CA GLU A 133 3.18 -11.45 -13.13
C GLU A 133 2.06 -11.50 -12.06
N GLN A 134 1.98 -10.52 -11.17
CA GLN A 134 0.88 -10.38 -10.24
C GLN A 134 -0.42 -10.13 -11.01
N PRO A 135 -1.50 -10.87 -10.73
CA PRO A 135 -2.78 -10.63 -11.36
C PRO A 135 -3.29 -9.23 -10.98
N ALA A 136 -3.79 -8.51 -11.97
CA ALA A 136 -4.54 -7.27 -11.79
C ALA A 136 -5.99 -7.56 -11.37
#